data_AF-A0AAP9GBV9-F1
#
_entry.id   AF-A0AAP9GBV9-F1
#
_cell.length_a   1.000
_cell.length_b   1.000
_cell.length_c   1.000
_cell.angle_alpha   90.00
_cell.angle_beta   90.00
_cell.angle_gamma   90.00
#
_symmetry.space_group_name_H-M   'P 1'
#
loop_
_entity.id
_entity.type
_entity.pdbx_description
1 polymer ?
#
loop_
_entity_poly.entity_id
_entity_poly.type
_entity_poly.pdbx_seq_one_letter_code
_entity_poly.pdbx_strand_id
1 'polypeptide(L)'
;MKNDIELCRERIGTKYDPVLHEKIRIQLTGLIEEAERAHEADEIDYDMIRAGLNPIVSILNLMSPQYTKDFAELTIVQVIACCRVMGILDSKFYTSKLFVLCETFIKEISNNIDVYESTLGFWLAEAKSKPELC
;
A
#
# COMPACT_ATOMS: atom_id res chain seq x y z
N MET A 1 -28.55 27.17 16.32
CA MET A 1 -27.09 27.33 16.12
C MET A 1 -26.41 26.15 16.79
N LYS A 2 -25.65 25.34 16.06
CA LYS A 2 -24.82 24.28 16.66
C LYS A 2 -23.57 24.90 17.25
N ASN A 3 -23.07 24.35 18.36
CA ASN A 3 -21.85 24.83 19.02
C ASN A 3 -20.62 24.44 18.17
N ASP A 4 -19.56 25.26 18.18
CA ASP A 4 -18.30 25.01 17.46
C ASP A 4 -17.69 23.63 17.79
N ILE A 5 -17.94 23.08 18.98
CA ILE A 5 -17.53 21.70 19.35
C ILE A 5 -18.33 20.64 18.58
N GLU A 6 -19.62 20.87 18.34
CA GLU A 6 -20.47 19.99 17.52
C GLU A 6 -20.11 20.11 16.04
N LEU A 7 -19.82 21.32 15.56
CA LEU A 7 -19.29 21.54 14.20
C LEU A 7 -17.91 20.90 14.01
N CYS A 8 -17.04 20.93 15.02
CA CYS A 8 -15.77 20.21 15.03
C CYS A 8 -15.99 18.70 15.07
N ARG A 9 -16.93 18.17 15.86
CA ARG A 9 -17.27 16.73 15.86
C ARG A 9 -17.94 16.28 14.55
N GLU A 10 -18.69 17.13 13.88
CA GLU A 10 -19.27 16.87 12.56
C GLU A 10 -18.23 17.01 11.43
N ARG A 11 -17.23 17.89 11.57
CA ARG A 11 -16.04 17.97 10.71
C ARG A 11 -15.06 16.82 10.94
N ILE A 12 -14.95 16.33 12.17
CA ILE A 12 -14.42 15.02 12.55
C ILE A 12 -15.56 13.99 12.42
N GLY A 13 -16.49 14.18 11.46
CA GLY A 13 -17.30 13.07 10.97
C GLY A 13 -16.29 11.99 10.64
N THR A 14 -16.41 10.85 11.30
CA THR A 14 -15.38 9.82 11.27
C THR A 14 -15.00 9.60 9.81
N LYS A 15 -13.79 10.00 9.40
CA LYS A 15 -13.22 9.64 8.08
C LYS A 15 -12.90 8.13 8.03
N TYR A 16 -13.63 7.37 8.84
CA TYR A 16 -13.58 5.95 8.94
C TYR A 16 -14.50 5.39 7.88
N ASP A 17 -13.89 4.69 6.94
CA ASP A 17 -14.60 3.85 6.01
C ASP A 17 -14.27 2.41 6.41
N PRO A 18 -15.15 1.71 7.15
CA PRO A 18 -14.87 0.35 7.61
C PRO A 18 -14.64 -0.63 6.48
N VAL A 19 -15.28 -0.41 5.32
CA VAL A 19 -15.16 -1.29 4.16
C VAL A 19 -13.80 -1.10 3.51
N LEU A 20 -13.38 0.14 3.31
CA LEU A 20 -12.05 0.46 2.78
C LEU A 20 -10.93 0.05 3.76
N HIS A 21 -11.11 0.30 5.05
CA HIS A 21 -10.15 -0.08 6.08
C HIS A 21 -9.90 -1.59 6.08
N GLU A 22 -10.98 -2.39 6.09
CA GLU A 22 -10.87 -3.84 6.05
C GLU A 22 -10.26 -4.33 4.73
N LYS A 23 -10.62 -3.69 3.60
CA LYS A 23 -10.03 -4.01 2.29
C LYS A 23 -8.51 -3.77 2.27
N ILE A 24 -8.04 -2.64 2.79
CA ILE A 24 -6.60 -2.34 2.92
C ILE A 24 -5.94 -3.42 3.78
N ARG A 25 -6.52 -3.71 4.96
CA ARG A 25 -6.00 -4.72 5.89
C ARG A 25 -5.82 -6.07 5.23
N ILE A 26 -6.88 -6.60 4.58
CA ILE A 26 -6.87 -7.90 3.92
C ILE A 26 -5.80 -7.94 2.82
N GLN A 27 -5.72 -6.91 1.98
CA GLN A 27 -4.76 -6.94 0.88
C GLN A 27 -3.31 -6.80 1.35
N LEU A 28 -3.03 -5.98 2.37
CA LEU A 28 -1.69 -5.90 2.96
C LEU A 28 -1.28 -7.22 3.61
N THR A 29 -2.20 -7.89 4.32
CA THR A 29 -1.95 -9.23 4.87
C THR A 29 -1.65 -10.23 3.74
N GLY A 30 -2.43 -10.22 2.65
CA GLY A 30 -2.16 -11.09 1.50
C GLY A 30 -0.82 -10.81 0.81
N LEU A 31 -0.34 -9.57 0.79
CA LEU A 31 1.01 -9.24 0.29
C LEU A 31 2.11 -9.84 1.18
N ILE A 32 1.94 -9.80 2.50
CA ILE A 32 2.89 -10.37 3.46
C ILE A 32 2.92 -11.90 3.31
N GLU A 33 1.75 -12.54 3.30
CA GLU A 33 1.62 -14.00 3.15
C GLU A 33 2.20 -14.51 1.82
N GLU A 34 1.96 -13.80 0.72
CA GLU A 34 2.53 -14.17 -0.58
C GLU A 34 4.05 -14.06 -0.59
N ALA A 35 4.61 -13.05 0.08
CA ALA A 35 6.05 -12.90 0.17
C ALA A 35 6.70 -14.00 1.03
N GLU A 36 6.08 -14.35 2.16
CA GLU A 36 6.52 -15.48 2.98
C GLU A 36 6.47 -16.79 2.19
N ARG A 37 5.38 -17.03 1.44
CA ARG A 37 5.27 -18.18 0.52
C ARG A 37 6.38 -18.19 -0.54
N ALA A 38 6.64 -17.03 -1.17
CA ALA A 38 7.66 -16.91 -2.19
C ALA A 38 9.07 -17.18 -1.62
N HIS A 39 9.31 -16.79 -0.36
CA HIS A 39 10.53 -17.16 0.35
C HIS A 39 10.64 -18.67 0.59
N GLU A 40 9.59 -19.29 1.13
CA GLU A 40 9.56 -20.73 1.41
C GLU A 40 9.78 -21.58 0.15
N ALA A 41 9.37 -21.06 -1.01
CA ALA A 41 9.57 -21.68 -2.31
C ALA A 41 10.94 -21.37 -2.96
N ASP A 42 11.83 -20.64 -2.29
CA ASP A 42 13.12 -20.17 -2.81
C ASP A 42 12.99 -19.32 -4.10
N GLU A 43 11.84 -18.63 -4.26
CA GLU A 43 11.57 -17.74 -5.39
C GLU A 43 12.11 -16.31 -5.12
N ILE A 44 12.19 -15.92 -3.84
CA ILE A 44 12.60 -14.59 -3.38
C ILE A 44 13.47 -14.70 -2.11
N ASP A 45 14.55 -13.90 -2.05
CA ASP A 45 15.43 -13.80 -0.88
C ASP A 45 14.70 -13.20 0.34
N TYR A 46 14.86 -13.81 1.52
CA TYR A 46 14.26 -13.35 2.77
C TYR A 46 14.73 -11.96 3.21
N ASP A 47 16.01 -11.64 3.02
CA ASP A 47 16.55 -10.33 3.39
C ASP A 47 15.96 -9.23 2.48
N MET A 48 15.67 -9.57 1.22
CA MET A 48 14.94 -8.71 0.31
C MET A 48 13.50 -8.49 0.76
N ILE A 49 12.81 -9.53 1.20
CA ILE A 49 11.44 -9.45 1.75
C ILE A 49 11.44 -8.58 3.01
N ARG A 50 12.39 -8.79 3.91
CA ARG A 50 12.49 -8.01 5.15
C ARG A 50 12.77 -6.54 4.87
N ALA A 51 13.71 -6.23 3.97
CA ALA A 51 14.02 -4.85 3.61
C ALA A 51 12.86 -4.19 2.85
N GLY A 52 12.22 -4.92 1.94
CA GLY A 52 11.16 -4.45 1.07
C GLY A 52 9.83 -4.26 1.78
N LEU A 53 9.41 -5.16 2.68
CA LEU A 53 8.06 -5.17 3.27
C LEU A 53 7.92 -4.50 4.63
N ASN A 54 9.03 -4.13 5.29
CA ASN A 54 8.97 -3.39 6.56
C ASN A 54 8.00 -2.19 6.56
N PRO A 55 7.90 -1.39 5.48
CA PRO A 55 6.92 -0.30 5.40
C PRO A 55 5.46 -0.78 5.41
N ILE A 56 5.15 -1.88 4.70
CA ILE A 56 3.81 -2.50 4.69
C ILE A 56 3.43 -3.00 6.08
N VAL A 57 4.33 -3.73 6.75
CA VAL A 57 4.12 -4.24 8.12
C VAL A 57 3.90 -3.08 9.10
N SER A 58 4.68 -1.99 8.96
CA SER A 58 4.54 -0.81 9.82
C SER A 58 3.17 -0.14 9.65
N ILE A 59 2.68 0.01 8.42
CA ILE A 59 1.34 0.57 8.19
C ILE A 59 0.27 -0.33 8.79
N LEU A 60 0.34 -1.65 8.57
CA LEU A 60 -0.66 -2.57 9.06
C LEU A 60 -0.84 -2.45 10.57
N ASN A 61 0.25 -2.22 11.30
CA ASN A 61 0.26 -2.02 12.75
C ASN A 61 -0.17 -0.61 13.20
N LEU A 62 -0.05 0.40 12.34
CA LEU A 62 -0.34 1.80 12.65
C LEU A 62 -1.70 2.30 12.13
N MET A 63 -2.38 1.51 11.28
CA MET A 63 -3.59 1.93 10.61
C MET A 63 -4.70 2.25 11.61
N SER A 64 -5.00 3.54 11.74
CA SER A 64 -6.08 4.03 12.60
C SER A 64 -7.39 4.11 11.83
N PRO A 65 -8.51 3.60 12.37
CA PRO A 65 -9.85 3.76 11.79
C PRO A 65 -10.19 5.23 11.48
N GLN A 66 -9.67 6.18 12.25
CA GLN A 66 -10.08 7.58 12.23
C GLN A 66 -9.72 8.32 10.93
N TYR A 67 -8.80 7.81 10.11
CA TYR A 67 -8.25 8.48 8.92
C TYR A 67 -8.12 7.54 7.71
N THR A 68 -9.15 6.74 7.42
CA THR A 68 -9.03 5.63 6.46
C THR A 68 -8.60 6.08 5.06
N LYS A 69 -9.14 7.19 4.53
CA LYS A 69 -8.73 7.70 3.20
C LYS A 69 -7.29 8.20 3.19
N ASP A 70 -6.88 8.95 4.21
CA ASP A 70 -5.51 9.48 4.32
C ASP A 70 -4.51 8.30 4.47
N PHE A 71 -4.90 7.23 5.18
CA PHE A 71 -4.15 5.98 5.27
C PHE A 71 -4.10 5.22 3.93
N ALA A 72 -5.17 5.24 3.13
CA ALA A 72 -5.21 4.56 1.85
C ALA A 72 -4.14 5.09 0.88
N GLU A 73 -4.03 6.42 0.75
CA GLU A 73 -2.99 7.06 -0.07
C GLU A 73 -1.59 6.75 0.45
N LEU A 74 -1.38 6.88 1.76
CA LEU A 74 -0.10 6.54 2.38
C LEU A 74 0.28 5.08 2.11
N THR A 75 -0.69 4.17 2.15
CA THR A 75 -0.46 2.75 1.89
C THR A 75 -0.06 2.47 0.45
N ILE A 76 -0.71 3.13 -0.52
CA ILE A 76 -0.30 3.06 -1.92
C ILE A 76 1.16 3.51 -2.08
N VAL A 77 1.53 4.64 -1.48
CA VAL A 77 2.90 5.16 -1.55
C VAL A 77 3.91 4.18 -0.95
N GLN A 78 3.59 3.54 0.18
CA GLN A 78 4.49 2.54 0.75
C GLN A 78 4.58 1.28 -0.11
N VAL A 79 3.48 0.77 -0.67
CA VAL A 79 3.53 -0.38 -1.60
C VAL A 79 4.38 -0.06 -2.83
N ILE A 80 4.31 1.16 -3.37
CA ILE A 80 5.19 1.63 -4.44
C ILE A 80 6.66 1.60 -4.00
N ALA A 81 6.97 2.14 -2.81
CA ALA A 81 8.32 2.12 -2.27
C ALA A 81 8.86 0.68 -2.09
N CYS A 82 8.02 -0.23 -1.59
CA CYS A 82 8.32 -1.66 -1.46
C CYS A 82 8.67 -2.27 -2.83
N CYS A 83 7.85 -1.99 -3.86
CA CYS A 83 8.11 -2.48 -5.23
C CYS A 83 9.45 -2.01 -5.77
N ARG A 84 9.79 -0.73 -5.54
CA ARG A 84 11.05 -0.14 -5.99
C ARG A 84 12.24 -0.78 -5.28
N VAL A 85 12.20 -0.91 -3.96
CA VAL A 85 13.28 -1.55 -3.18
C VAL A 85 13.47 -3.00 -3.62
N MET A 86 12.39 -3.78 -3.70
CA MET A 86 12.46 -5.17 -4.13
C MET A 86 12.99 -5.33 -5.56
N GLY A 87 12.55 -4.48 -6.49
CA GLY A 87 13.01 -4.53 -7.88
C GLY A 87 14.44 -4.05 -8.11
N ILE A 88 14.98 -3.21 -7.22
CA ILE A 88 16.42 -2.89 -7.20
C ILE A 88 17.23 -4.10 -6.76
N LEU A 89 16.77 -4.76 -5.70
CA LEU A 89 17.47 -5.88 -5.08
C LEU A 89 17.45 -7.12 -5.99
N ASP A 90 16.30 -7.41 -6.63
CA ASP A 90 16.19 -8.43 -7.66
C ASP A 90 15.20 -8.03 -8.75
N SER A 91 15.72 -7.84 -9.98
CA SER A 91 14.89 -7.50 -11.15
C SER A 91 13.85 -8.57 -11.50
N LYS A 92 14.01 -9.83 -11.08
CA LYS A 92 13.01 -10.89 -11.29
C LYS A 92 11.71 -10.61 -10.53
N PHE A 93 11.77 -9.79 -9.48
CA PHE A 93 10.59 -9.33 -8.74
C PHE A 93 9.49 -8.82 -9.66
N TYR A 94 9.82 -8.04 -10.70
CA TYR A 94 8.83 -7.47 -11.63
C TYR A 94 8.08 -8.50 -12.49
N THR A 95 8.51 -9.76 -12.47
CA THR A 95 7.83 -10.89 -13.11
C THR A 95 7.15 -11.83 -12.12
N SER A 96 7.25 -11.54 -10.82
CA SER A 96 6.72 -12.38 -9.74
C SER A 96 5.22 -12.18 -9.52
N LYS A 97 4.57 -13.18 -8.92
CA LYS A 97 3.19 -13.08 -8.44
C LYS A 97 3.02 -11.98 -7.39
N LEU A 98 4.02 -11.79 -6.52
CA LEU A 98 4.01 -10.75 -5.50
C LEU A 98 3.89 -9.35 -6.13
N PHE A 99 4.63 -9.07 -7.20
CA PHE A 99 4.52 -7.79 -7.91
C PHE A 99 3.14 -7.57 -8.53
N VAL A 100 2.54 -8.61 -9.11
CA VAL A 100 1.16 -8.55 -9.64
C VAL A 100 0.16 -8.19 -8.54
N LEU A 101 0.33 -8.74 -7.32
CA LEU A 101 -0.50 -8.37 -6.18
C LEU A 101 -0.28 -6.92 -5.75
N CYS A 102 0.97 -6.42 -5.78
CA CYS A 102 1.24 -5.00 -5.51
C CYS A 102 0.55 -4.08 -6.51
N GLU A 103 0.62 -4.38 -7.82
CA GLU A 103 -0.09 -3.60 -8.84
C GLU A 103 -1.61 -3.64 -8.66
N THR A 104 -2.14 -4.80 -8.27
CA THR A 104 -3.57 -5.00 -8.00
C THR A 104 -3.99 -4.14 -6.80
N PHE A 105 -3.21 -4.16 -5.71
CA PHE A 105 -3.42 -3.30 -4.56
C PHE A 105 -3.49 -1.82 -4.96
N ILE A 106 -2.49 -1.33 -5.70
CA ILE A 106 -2.41 0.08 -6.12
C ILE A 106 -3.67 0.46 -6.90
N LYS A 107 -4.09 -0.35 -7.88
CA LYS A 107 -5.28 -0.10 -8.69
C LYS A 107 -6.56 -0.11 -7.86
N GLU A 108 -6.75 -1.15 -7.06
CA GLU A 108 -7.99 -1.32 -6.30
C GLU A 108 -8.15 -0.23 -5.24
N ILE A 109 -7.11 0.06 -4.47
CA ILE A 109 -7.20 1.11 -3.45
C ILE A 109 -7.38 2.47 -4.10
N SER A 110 -6.66 2.79 -5.18
CA SER A 110 -6.83 4.06 -5.93
C SER A 110 -8.26 4.28 -6.40
N ASN A 111 -8.92 3.22 -6.90
CA ASN A 111 -10.32 3.28 -7.33
C ASN A 111 -11.28 3.53 -6.15
N ASN A 112 -10.96 3.08 -4.93
CA ASN A 112 -11.81 3.30 -3.75
C ASN A 112 -11.65 4.70 -3.15
N ILE A 113 -10.60 5.43 -3.53
CA ILE A 113 -10.36 6.82 -3.08
C ILE A 113 -10.48 7.84 -4.21
N ASP A 114 -11.11 7.45 -5.33
CA ASP A 114 -11.44 8.34 -6.47
C ASP A 114 -10.21 9.06 -7.07
N VAL A 115 -9.05 8.39 -7.11
CA VAL A 115 -7.83 8.94 -7.70
C VAL A 115 -7.96 9.06 -9.22
N TYR A 116 -7.52 10.20 -9.77
CA TYR A 116 -7.50 10.43 -11.21
C TYR A 116 -6.65 9.38 -11.96
N GLU A 117 -7.10 8.99 -13.15
CA GLU A 117 -6.43 7.99 -13.98
C GLU A 117 -4.96 8.35 -14.28
N SER A 118 -4.65 9.64 -14.48
CA SER A 118 -3.28 10.13 -14.66
C SER A 118 -2.39 9.86 -13.45
N THR A 119 -2.93 10.00 -12.24
CA THR A 119 -2.20 9.75 -10.99
C THR A 119 -2.00 8.24 -10.79
N LEU A 120 -3.01 7.43 -11.09
CA LEU A 120 -2.86 5.97 -11.09
C LEU A 120 -1.79 5.52 -12.09
N GLY A 121 -1.81 6.06 -13.31
CA GLY A 121 -0.81 5.78 -14.33
C GLY A 121 0.61 6.14 -13.87
N PHE A 122 0.77 7.31 -13.24
CA PHE A 122 2.03 7.73 -12.63
C PHE A 122 2.49 6.76 -11.53
N TRP A 123 1.62 6.39 -10.59
CA TRP A 123 1.96 5.48 -9.50
C TRP A 123 2.36 4.07 -9.96
N LEU A 124 1.67 3.53 -10.97
CA LEU A 124 2.04 2.24 -11.57
C LEU A 124 3.38 2.31 -12.32
N ALA A 125 3.68 3.44 -12.97
CA ALA A 125 4.98 3.67 -13.59
C ALA A 125 6.08 3.78 -12.53
N GLU A 126 5.84 4.52 -11.45
CA GLU A 126 6.76 4.65 -10.32
C GLU A 126 7.07 3.30 -9.67
N ALA A 127 6.08 2.43 -9.49
CA ALA A 127 6.28 1.08 -8.96
C ALA A 127 7.23 0.21 -9.80
N LYS A 128 7.32 0.49 -11.12
CA LYS A 128 8.23 -0.18 -12.08
C LYS A 128 9.55 0.54 -12.27
N SER A 129 9.67 1.76 -11.80
CA SER A 129 10.88 2.57 -11.95
C SER A 129 11.99 2.04 -11.04
N LYS A 130 13.22 2.01 -11.55
CA LYS A 130 14.39 2.00 -10.67
C LYS A 130 14.55 3.41 -10.13
N PRO A 131 14.74 3.64 -8.82
CA PRO A 131 15.20 4.92 -8.34
C PRO A 131 16.47 5.31 -9.09
N GLU A 132 16.44 6.43 -9.79
CA GLU A 132 17.67 7.09 -10.18
C GLU A 132 18.34 7.53 -8.88
N LEU A 133 19.54 7.02 -8.61
CA LEU A 133 20.37 7.52 -7.52
C LEU A 133 20.80 8.94 -7.94
N CYS A 134 20.09 9.94 -7.43
CA CYS A 134 20.47 11.35 -7.53
C CYS A 134 21.78 11.63 -6.80
#